data_AF-A0A2P4SJL3-F1
#
_entry.id   AF-A0A2P4SJL3-F1
#
_cell.length_a   1.000
_cell.length_b   1.000
_cell.length_c   1.000
_cell.angle_alpha   90.00
_cell.angle_beta   90.00
_cell.angle_gamma   90.00
#
_symmetry.space_group_name_H-M   'P 1'
#
loop_
_entity.id
_entity.type
_entity.pdbx_description
1 polymer ?
#
loop_
_entity_poly.entity_id
_entity_poly.type
_entity_poly.pdbx_seq_one_letter_code
_entity_poly.pdbx_strand_id
1 'polypeptide(L)'
;MEEEEEEGAGGGEEVVQIRLGDKCYPVCKRKLIEQSDYFRALYRSGMREAEQGQEEQLLRGGLSALGLELVLDFINTSCLARLEQEGEEEPPLLEELVEAASYLQVTPLLRLLLSQVRLGNCLELHHLAQVYGLQDLHDACLDFMASNYHQVLRRPDTRVHLHLPHALQQHLKERRMRGTATLVAIGDFMGTSSLGPSPGCHPQAEAPWSMLRYDEEAEQWLPLANNLPPDLVNVRGYGSAMLDNYLFIIGGYRITTSQEISAAHCYNPCLNEWSQLASMNQKR
;
A
#
# COMPACT_ATOMS: atom_id res chain seq x y z
N MET A 1 26.92 7.91 -55.95
CA MET A 1 26.18 8.68 -54.94
C MET A 1 24.75 8.20 -55.11
N GLU A 2 24.47 7.10 -54.43
CA GLU A 2 23.16 6.48 -54.40
C GLU A 2 22.35 7.30 -53.39
N GLU A 3 21.32 7.98 -53.86
CA GLU A 3 20.31 8.59 -52.99
C GLU A 3 19.33 7.47 -52.63
N GLU A 4 19.44 6.97 -51.40
CA GLU A 4 18.42 6.13 -50.79
C GLU A 4 17.22 7.02 -50.44
N GLU A 5 16.08 6.73 -51.09
CA GLU A 5 14.77 7.25 -50.73
C GLU A 5 14.38 6.69 -49.35
N GLU A 6 14.38 7.53 -48.32
CA GLU A 6 13.69 7.26 -47.05
C GLU A 6 12.18 7.23 -47.32
N GLU A 7 11.61 6.04 -47.53
CA GLU A 7 10.18 5.81 -47.49
C GLU A 7 9.64 6.13 -46.08
N GLY A 8 8.73 7.11 -46.02
CA GLY A 8 8.07 7.54 -44.80
C GLY A 8 7.23 6.43 -44.16
N ALA A 9 7.58 6.08 -42.92
CA ALA A 9 6.74 5.29 -42.03
C ALA A 9 5.54 6.13 -41.52
N GLY A 10 4.55 6.35 -42.39
CA GLY A 10 3.22 6.86 -42.03
C GLY A 10 2.38 5.77 -41.37
N GLY A 11 2.72 5.37 -40.15
CA GLY A 11 1.88 4.45 -39.35
C GLY A 11 0.65 5.17 -38.81
N GLY A 12 -0.44 5.19 -39.57
CA GLY A 12 -1.73 5.69 -39.07
C GLY A 12 -2.17 4.89 -37.84
N GLU A 13 -2.49 5.56 -36.73
CA GLU A 13 -3.04 4.91 -35.55
C GLU A 13 -4.38 4.26 -35.92
N GLU A 14 -4.41 2.93 -35.99
CA GLU A 14 -5.65 2.18 -36.21
C GLU A 14 -6.56 2.35 -34.99
N VAL A 15 -7.65 3.11 -35.15
CA VAL A 15 -8.65 3.35 -34.11
C VAL A 15 -9.77 2.33 -34.27
N VAL A 16 -10.14 1.67 -33.18
CA VAL A 16 -11.27 0.74 -33.11
C VAL A 16 -12.34 1.31 -32.18
N GLN A 17 -13.60 1.15 -32.53
CA GLN A 17 -14.75 1.50 -31.71
C GLN A 17 -15.12 0.33 -30.80
N ILE A 18 -14.96 0.50 -29.49
CA ILE A 18 -15.48 -0.46 -28.51
C ILE A 18 -16.94 -0.11 -28.23
N ARG A 19 -17.87 -1.03 -28.47
CA ARG A 19 -19.30 -0.84 -28.23
C ARG A 19 -19.74 -1.61 -26.99
N LEU A 20 -20.43 -0.92 -26.08
CA LEU A 20 -21.09 -1.50 -24.90
C LEU A 20 -22.53 -0.98 -24.84
N GLY A 21 -23.49 -1.83 -25.16
CA GLY A 21 -24.88 -1.41 -25.37
C GLY A 21 -24.98 -0.38 -26.49
N ASP A 22 -25.57 0.78 -26.19
CA ASP A 22 -25.74 1.89 -27.14
C ASP A 22 -24.56 2.87 -27.17
N LYS A 23 -23.55 2.70 -26.31
CA LYS A 23 -22.37 3.57 -26.25
C LYS A 23 -21.22 3.01 -27.09
N CYS A 24 -20.51 3.91 -27.77
CA CYS A 24 -19.30 3.61 -28.55
C CYS A 24 -18.11 4.42 -28.03
N TYR A 25 -16.96 3.78 -27.93
CA TYR A 25 -15.73 4.36 -27.40
C TYR A 25 -14.59 4.20 -28.41
N PRO A 26 -14.08 5.29 -29.02
CA PRO A 26 -12.93 5.23 -29.91
C PRO A 26 -11.64 5.01 -29.12
N VAL A 27 -10.87 3.98 -29.46
CA VAL A 27 -9.61 3.66 -28.77
C VAL A 27 -8.55 3.22 -29.77
N CYS A 28 -7.30 3.59 -29.51
CA CYS A 28 -6.16 3.10 -30.29
C CYS A 28 -5.99 1.58 -30.10
N LYS A 29 -6.08 0.82 -31.19
CA LYS A 29 -5.95 -0.64 -31.19
C LYS A 29 -4.63 -1.11 -30.61
N ARG A 30 -3.53 -0.40 -30.91
CA ARG A 30 -2.20 -0.70 -30.37
C ARG A 30 -2.18 -0.64 -28.85
N LYS A 31 -2.74 0.42 -28.25
CA LYS A 31 -2.81 0.59 -26.80
C LYS A 31 -3.66 -0.50 -26.14
N LEU A 32 -4.79 -0.88 -26.76
CA LEU A 32 -5.62 -1.99 -26.27
C LEU A 32 -4.84 -3.31 -26.22
N ILE A 33 -4.14 -3.67 -27.29
CA ILE A 33 -3.35 -4.91 -27.37
C ILE A 33 -2.17 -4.89 -26.38
N GLU A 34 -1.55 -3.73 -26.17
CA GLU A 34 -0.44 -3.59 -25.23
C GLU A 34 -0.89 -3.73 -23.78
N GLN A 35 -2.05 -3.18 -23.42
CA GLN A 35 -2.48 -3.07 -22.03
C GLN A 35 -3.48 -4.16 -21.58
N SER A 36 -4.17 -4.82 -22.51
CA SER A 36 -5.19 -5.83 -22.23
C SER A 36 -4.85 -7.18 -22.87
N ASP A 37 -4.74 -8.21 -22.03
CA ASP A 37 -4.52 -9.59 -22.48
C ASP A 37 -5.74 -10.13 -23.23
N TYR A 38 -6.95 -9.69 -22.85
CA TYR A 38 -8.20 -10.01 -23.55
C TYR A 38 -8.17 -9.53 -25.00
N PHE A 39 -7.91 -8.25 -25.25
CA PHE A 39 -7.87 -7.71 -26.61
C PHE A 39 -6.68 -8.26 -27.40
N ARG A 40 -5.53 -8.47 -26.75
CA ARG A 40 -4.38 -9.14 -27.37
C ARG A 40 -4.73 -10.55 -27.86
N ALA A 41 -5.43 -11.33 -27.05
CA ALA A 41 -5.89 -12.66 -27.45
C ALA A 41 -6.94 -12.58 -28.55
N LEU A 42 -7.93 -11.68 -28.42
CA LEU A 42 -8.99 -11.48 -29.39
C LEU A 42 -8.42 -11.20 -30.79
N TYR A 43 -7.55 -10.19 -30.92
CA TYR A 43 -6.97 -9.82 -32.22
C TYR A 43 -5.94 -10.82 -32.77
N ARG A 44 -5.32 -11.65 -31.91
CA ARG A 44 -4.40 -12.72 -32.37
C ARG A 44 -5.09 -14.03 -32.71
N SER A 45 -6.31 -14.26 -32.21
CA SER A 45 -6.99 -15.56 -32.28
C SER A 45 -7.53 -15.93 -33.66
N GLY A 46 -7.73 -14.95 -34.56
CA GLY A 46 -8.39 -15.18 -35.85
C GLY A 46 -9.84 -15.67 -35.73
N MET A 47 -10.49 -15.48 -34.57
CA MET A 47 -11.90 -15.82 -34.37
C MET A 47 -12.80 -14.88 -35.18
N ARG A 48 -14.02 -15.34 -35.51
CA ARG A 48 -15.01 -14.54 -36.25
C ARG A 48 -15.33 -13.22 -35.56
N GLU A 49 -15.20 -13.14 -34.23
CA GLU A 49 -15.33 -11.91 -33.45
C GLU A 49 -14.23 -10.87 -33.70
N ALA A 50 -13.05 -11.27 -34.20
CA ALA A 50 -11.98 -10.37 -34.65
C ALA A 50 -12.14 -9.96 -36.12
N GLU A 51 -12.88 -10.74 -36.90
CA GLU A 51 -13.21 -10.45 -38.32
C GLU A 51 -14.55 -9.71 -38.49
N GLN A 52 -15.44 -9.75 -37.48
CA GLN A 52 -16.68 -8.98 -37.47
C GLN A 52 -16.39 -7.51 -37.18
N GLY A 53 -16.09 -6.78 -38.26
CA GLY A 53 -15.93 -5.32 -38.27
C GLY A 53 -14.54 -4.90 -37.82
N GLN A 54 -13.61 -4.74 -38.77
CA GLN A 54 -12.25 -4.22 -38.54
C GLN A 54 -12.23 -2.89 -37.76
N GLU A 55 -13.37 -2.16 -37.74
CA GLU A 55 -13.54 -0.87 -37.08
C GLU A 55 -14.38 -0.91 -35.78
N GLU A 56 -15.13 -1.99 -35.48
CA GLU A 56 -16.06 -2.03 -34.34
C GLU A 56 -16.05 -3.35 -33.55
N GLN A 57 -15.72 -3.29 -32.26
CA GLN A 57 -15.74 -4.44 -31.36
C GLN A 57 -16.90 -4.34 -30.36
N LEU A 58 -17.83 -5.29 -30.43
CA LEU A 58 -18.96 -5.38 -29.48
C LEU A 58 -18.58 -6.20 -28.25
N LEU A 59 -18.72 -5.61 -27.06
CA LEU A 59 -18.65 -6.32 -25.78
C LEU A 59 -20.05 -6.85 -25.42
N ARG A 60 -20.18 -8.16 -25.21
CA ARG A 60 -21.47 -8.87 -25.05
C ARG A 60 -22.14 -8.67 -23.67
N GLY A 61 -21.78 -7.63 -22.92
CA GLY A 61 -22.31 -7.31 -21.58
C GLY A 61 -21.45 -7.84 -20.43
N GLY A 62 -21.89 -7.60 -19.19
CA GLY A 62 -21.14 -7.93 -17.97
C GLY A 62 -20.20 -6.84 -17.46
N LEU A 63 -20.24 -5.65 -18.07
CA LEU A 63 -19.50 -4.47 -17.65
C LEU A 63 -20.44 -3.28 -17.51
N SER A 64 -20.20 -2.45 -16.51
CA SER A 64 -20.79 -1.12 -16.44
C SER A 64 -20.11 -0.17 -17.44
N ALA A 65 -20.86 0.82 -17.93
CA ALA A 65 -20.30 1.86 -18.80
C ALA A 65 -19.20 2.67 -18.08
N LEU A 66 -19.37 2.92 -16.78
CA LEU A 66 -18.40 3.63 -15.96
C LEU A 66 -17.09 2.85 -15.81
N GLY A 67 -17.16 1.54 -15.53
CA GLY A 67 -15.99 0.68 -15.40
C GLY A 67 -15.20 0.60 -16.69
N LEU A 68 -15.89 0.48 -17.82
CA LEU A 68 -15.26 0.52 -19.14
C LEU A 68 -14.58 1.89 -19.39
N GLU A 69 -15.26 3.00 -19.11
CA GLU A 69 -14.68 4.34 -19.23
C GLU A 69 -13.42 4.50 -18.37
N LEU A 70 -13.40 3.97 -17.15
CA LEU A 70 -12.22 3.99 -16.26
C LEU A 70 -11.05 3.19 -16.80
N VAL A 71 -11.32 1.99 -17.30
CA VAL A 71 -10.28 1.14 -17.89
C VAL A 71 -9.74 1.76 -19.18
N LEU A 72 -10.60 2.29 -20.05
CA LEU A 72 -10.17 2.90 -21.31
C LEU A 72 -9.36 4.19 -21.07
N ASP A 73 -9.74 4.99 -20.09
CA ASP A 73 -8.95 6.17 -19.68
C ASP A 73 -7.56 5.76 -19.19
N PHE A 74 -7.47 4.68 -18.40
CA PHE A 74 -6.18 4.11 -17.99
C PHE A 74 -5.38 3.61 -19.21
N ILE A 75 -5.99 2.89 -20.15
CA ILE A 75 -5.29 2.41 -21.35
C ILE A 75 -4.72 3.57 -22.17
N ASN A 76 -5.42 4.70 -22.20
CA ASN A 76 -5.00 5.87 -22.95
C ASN A 76 -3.90 6.69 -22.25
N THR A 77 -3.96 6.81 -20.93
CA THR A 77 -3.12 7.73 -20.13
C THR A 77 -2.07 7.02 -19.27
N SER A 78 -2.20 5.71 -19.05
CA SER A 78 -1.45 4.92 -18.07
C SER A 78 -1.53 5.46 -16.63
N CYS A 79 -2.56 6.25 -16.32
CA CYS A 79 -2.75 6.90 -15.01
C CYS A 79 -4.20 6.75 -14.52
N LEU A 80 -4.38 6.76 -13.20
CA LEU A 80 -5.69 6.71 -12.53
C LEU A 80 -6.07 8.07 -11.92
N ALA A 81 -5.96 9.14 -12.71
CA ALA A 81 -6.21 10.52 -12.25
C ALA A 81 -7.57 10.70 -11.55
N ARG A 82 -8.59 9.91 -11.90
CA ARG A 82 -9.93 9.97 -11.29
C ARG A 82 -10.01 9.35 -9.89
N LEU A 83 -9.14 8.39 -9.55
CA LEU A 83 -9.11 7.77 -8.22
C LEU A 83 -8.33 8.60 -7.18
N GLU A 84 -7.49 9.52 -7.66
CA GLU A 84 -6.64 10.39 -6.84
C GLU A 84 -7.33 11.71 -6.45
N GLN A 85 -8.50 12.02 -7.03
CA GLN A 85 -9.26 13.22 -6.68
C GLN A 85 -10.00 13.02 -5.35
N GLU A 86 -9.44 13.58 -4.28
CA GLU A 86 -10.06 13.70 -2.96
C GLU A 86 -11.12 14.84 -2.92
N GLY A 87 -12.11 14.81 -3.82
CA GLY A 87 -13.24 15.74 -3.85
C GLY A 87 -14.51 15.18 -3.18
N GLU A 88 -15.48 16.05 -2.86
CA GLU A 88 -16.80 15.66 -2.33
C GLU A 88 -17.72 14.95 -3.34
N GLU A 89 -17.30 14.84 -4.60
CA GLU A 89 -18.01 14.05 -5.62
C GLU A 89 -17.68 12.56 -5.43
N GLU A 90 -18.71 11.71 -5.51
CA GLU A 90 -18.62 10.27 -5.25
C GLU A 90 -17.33 9.66 -5.83
N PRO A 91 -16.52 8.95 -5.02
CA PRO A 91 -15.29 8.35 -5.51
C PRO A 91 -15.61 7.41 -6.67
N PRO A 92 -14.70 7.21 -7.64
CA PRO A 92 -14.91 6.23 -8.69
C PRO A 92 -15.22 4.91 -8.00
N LEU A 93 -16.39 4.35 -8.30
CA LEU A 93 -16.85 3.14 -7.65
C LEU A 93 -15.84 2.03 -7.99
N LEU A 94 -15.10 1.63 -6.96
CA LEU A 94 -13.94 0.76 -7.08
C LEU A 94 -14.33 -0.62 -7.61
N GLU A 95 -15.57 -1.02 -7.34
CA GLU A 95 -16.21 -2.21 -7.86
C GLU A 95 -16.20 -2.23 -9.40
N GLU A 96 -16.72 -1.19 -10.04
CA GLU A 96 -16.77 -1.06 -11.51
C GLU A 96 -15.37 -1.08 -12.13
N LEU A 97 -14.39 -0.45 -11.48
CA LEU A 97 -13.01 -0.46 -11.97
C LEU A 97 -12.41 -1.86 -11.90
N VAL A 98 -12.50 -2.53 -10.75
CA VAL A 98 -11.89 -3.84 -10.54
C VAL A 98 -12.59 -4.89 -11.39
N GLU A 99 -13.91 -4.83 -11.50
CA GLU A 99 -14.71 -5.66 -12.41
C GLU A 99 -14.20 -5.54 -13.84
N ALA A 100 -14.14 -4.31 -14.36
CA ALA A 100 -13.74 -4.06 -15.74
C ALA A 100 -12.28 -4.43 -16.00
N ALA A 101 -11.38 -4.11 -15.07
CA ALA A 101 -9.97 -4.46 -15.17
C ALA A 101 -9.75 -5.98 -15.17
N SER A 102 -10.50 -6.71 -14.34
CA SER A 102 -10.46 -8.17 -14.27
C SER A 102 -11.01 -8.80 -15.55
N TYR A 103 -12.21 -8.39 -15.97
CA TYR A 103 -12.89 -8.90 -17.17
C TYR A 103 -12.05 -8.67 -18.44
N LEU A 104 -11.53 -7.45 -18.63
CA LEU A 104 -10.69 -7.10 -19.78
C LEU A 104 -9.22 -7.49 -19.59
N GLN A 105 -8.86 -8.14 -18.48
CA GLN A 105 -7.51 -8.59 -18.16
C GLN A 105 -6.45 -7.49 -18.36
N VAL A 106 -6.71 -6.31 -17.78
CA VAL A 106 -5.78 -5.18 -17.82
C VAL A 106 -4.77 -5.33 -16.69
N THR A 107 -3.86 -6.28 -16.86
CA THR A 107 -2.86 -6.66 -15.86
C THR A 107 -2.04 -5.49 -15.29
N PRO A 108 -1.60 -4.49 -16.10
CA PRO A 108 -0.89 -3.33 -15.57
C PRO A 108 -1.72 -2.48 -14.60
N LEU A 109 -3.03 -2.36 -14.85
CA LEU A 109 -3.96 -1.66 -13.97
C LEU A 109 -4.14 -2.42 -12.64
N LEU A 110 -4.34 -3.74 -12.70
CA LEU A 110 -4.44 -4.58 -11.50
C LEU A 110 -3.16 -4.52 -10.66
N ARG A 111 -1.99 -4.46 -11.29
CA ARG A 111 -0.69 -4.25 -10.61
C ARG A 111 -0.58 -2.87 -9.98
N LEU A 112 -1.09 -1.82 -10.63
CA LEU A 112 -1.13 -0.48 -10.06
C LEU A 112 -2.00 -0.44 -8.80
N LEU A 113 -3.11 -1.19 -8.76
CA LEU A 113 -3.94 -1.29 -7.55
C LEU A 113 -3.19 -1.88 -6.34
N LEU A 114 -2.17 -2.73 -6.56
CA LEU A 114 -1.34 -3.27 -5.48
C LEU A 114 -0.60 -2.17 -4.70
N SER A 115 -0.12 -1.13 -5.38
CA SER A 115 0.60 -0.01 -4.75
C SER A 115 -0.32 1.11 -4.26
N GLN A 116 -1.61 1.07 -4.61
CA GLN A 116 -2.61 2.08 -4.25
C GLN A 116 -3.53 1.63 -3.10
N VAL A 117 -3.18 0.53 -2.42
CA VAL A 117 -3.88 0.09 -1.21
C VAL A 117 -3.64 1.11 -0.10
N ARG A 118 -4.73 1.65 0.44
CA ARG A 118 -4.76 2.65 1.52
C ARG A 118 -5.86 2.31 2.52
N LEU A 119 -5.82 2.95 3.69
CA LEU A 119 -6.83 2.72 4.74
C LEU A 119 -8.26 2.94 4.24
N GLY A 120 -8.46 3.85 3.28
CA GLY A 120 -9.77 4.17 2.71
C GLY A 120 -10.40 3.08 1.85
N ASN A 121 -9.59 2.27 1.17
CA ASN A 121 -10.05 1.31 0.16
C ASN A 121 -9.68 -0.14 0.46
N CYS A 122 -8.82 -0.43 1.46
CA CYS A 122 -8.27 -1.77 1.68
C CYS A 122 -9.33 -2.85 1.95
N LEU A 123 -10.43 -2.53 2.64
CA LEU A 123 -11.53 -3.48 2.91
C LEU A 123 -12.34 -3.78 1.64
N GLU A 124 -12.65 -2.74 0.86
CA GLU A 124 -13.39 -2.86 -0.39
C GLU A 124 -12.55 -3.60 -1.44
N LEU A 125 -11.28 -3.24 -1.61
CA LEU A 125 -10.33 -3.96 -2.46
C LEU A 125 -10.16 -5.41 -2.04
N HIS A 126 -10.06 -5.69 -0.73
CA HIS A 126 -9.97 -7.05 -0.23
C HIS A 126 -11.22 -7.86 -0.64
N HIS A 127 -12.42 -7.30 -0.47
CA HIS A 127 -13.65 -7.96 -0.87
C HIS A 127 -13.71 -8.21 -2.39
N LEU A 128 -13.44 -7.19 -3.19
CA LEU A 128 -13.44 -7.29 -4.66
C LEU A 128 -12.39 -8.30 -5.15
N ALA A 129 -11.20 -8.30 -4.54
CA ALA A 129 -10.16 -9.27 -4.86
C ALA A 129 -10.61 -10.71 -4.60
N GLN A 130 -11.42 -10.96 -3.56
CA GLN A 130 -12.02 -12.27 -3.32
C GLN A 130 -13.09 -12.62 -4.36
N VAL A 131 -13.97 -11.67 -4.69
CA VAL A 131 -15.06 -11.86 -5.66
C VAL A 131 -14.50 -12.19 -7.05
N TYR A 132 -13.48 -11.46 -7.49
CA TYR A 132 -12.89 -11.61 -8.82
C TYR A 132 -11.67 -12.56 -8.87
N GLY A 133 -11.32 -13.21 -7.76
CA GLY A 133 -10.22 -14.19 -7.71
C GLY A 133 -8.81 -13.59 -7.92
N LEU A 134 -8.60 -12.35 -7.52
CA LEU A 134 -7.35 -11.60 -7.69
C LEU A 134 -6.41 -11.83 -6.49
N GLN A 135 -5.67 -12.94 -6.50
CA GLN A 135 -4.87 -13.39 -5.35
C GLN A 135 -3.78 -12.39 -4.92
N ASP A 136 -3.03 -11.82 -5.86
CA ASP A 136 -1.96 -10.86 -5.54
C ASP A 136 -2.51 -9.60 -4.84
N LEU A 137 -3.69 -9.13 -5.29
CA LEU A 137 -4.37 -7.98 -4.69
C LEU A 137 -4.97 -8.33 -3.33
N HIS A 138 -5.50 -9.54 -3.19
CA HIS A 138 -6.01 -10.06 -1.93
C HIS A 138 -4.90 -10.08 -0.86
N ASP A 139 -3.75 -10.66 -1.19
CA ASP A 139 -2.58 -10.73 -0.30
C ASP A 139 -2.02 -9.34 0.02
N ALA A 140 -1.88 -8.45 -0.97
CA ALA A 140 -1.44 -7.08 -0.74
C ALA A 140 -2.37 -6.32 0.24
N CYS A 141 -3.68 -6.51 0.12
CA CYS A 141 -4.64 -5.91 1.06
C CYS A 141 -4.49 -6.49 2.47
N LEU A 142 -4.30 -7.80 2.61
CA LEU A 142 -4.08 -8.44 3.91
C LEU A 142 -2.80 -7.95 4.58
N ASP A 143 -1.70 -7.86 3.84
CA ASP A 143 -0.41 -7.42 4.36
C ASP A 143 -0.45 -5.94 4.76
N PHE A 144 -1.12 -5.10 3.97
CA PHE A 144 -1.36 -3.70 4.33
C PHE A 144 -2.21 -3.57 5.60
N MET A 145 -3.33 -4.31 5.69
CA MET A 145 -4.22 -4.28 6.85
C MET A 145 -3.53 -4.81 8.11
N ALA A 146 -2.73 -5.88 8.01
CA ALA A 146 -1.96 -6.43 9.12
C ALA A 146 -0.88 -5.44 9.60
N SER A 147 -0.22 -4.74 8.67
CA SER A 147 0.76 -3.70 8.99
C SER A 147 0.11 -2.49 9.67
N ASN A 148 -1.15 -2.18 9.35
CA ASN A 148 -1.92 -1.06 9.88
C ASN A 148 -3.04 -1.48 10.86
N TYR A 149 -2.88 -2.62 11.53
CA TYR A 149 -3.94 -3.32 12.28
C TYR A 149 -4.76 -2.43 13.23
N HIS A 150 -4.11 -1.65 14.11
CA HIS A 150 -4.82 -0.77 15.05
C HIS A 150 -5.55 0.39 14.37
N GLN A 151 -5.11 0.82 13.18
CA GLN A 151 -5.83 1.84 12.41
C GLN A 151 -7.09 1.24 11.78
N VAL A 152 -6.99 0.02 11.24
CA VAL A 152 -8.12 -0.71 10.65
C VAL A 152 -9.20 -0.97 11.72
N LEU A 153 -8.82 -1.42 12.92
CA LEU A 153 -9.77 -1.69 14.02
C LEU A 153 -10.51 -0.44 14.54
N ARG A 154 -9.90 0.74 14.44
CA ARG A 154 -10.46 1.99 14.97
C ARG A 154 -11.41 2.67 13.98
N ARG A 155 -11.48 2.22 12.73
CA ARG A 155 -12.33 2.88 11.74
C ARG A 155 -13.80 2.73 12.15
N PRO A 156 -14.56 3.83 12.23
CA PRO A 156 -16.00 3.74 12.34
C PRO A 156 -16.51 3.21 10.99
N ASP A 157 -16.94 1.95 10.95
CA ASP A 157 -17.46 1.35 9.73
C ASP A 157 -18.77 2.06 9.33
N THR A 158 -18.70 2.91 8.30
CA THR A 158 -19.88 3.61 7.75
C THR A 158 -20.71 2.71 6.83
N ARG A 159 -20.16 1.58 6.35
CA ARG A 159 -20.82 0.63 5.45
C ARG A 159 -21.00 -0.73 6.15
N VAL A 160 -22.26 -1.13 6.35
CA VAL A 160 -22.63 -2.32 7.15
C VAL A 160 -22.03 -3.63 6.62
N HIS A 161 -21.77 -3.74 5.31
CA HIS A 161 -21.19 -4.93 4.69
C HIS A 161 -19.65 -5.01 4.77
N LEU A 162 -18.99 -3.95 5.22
CA LEU A 162 -17.53 -3.89 5.39
C LEU A 162 -17.09 -4.02 6.84
N HIS A 163 -18.02 -4.34 7.76
CA HIS A 163 -17.65 -4.65 9.15
C HIS A 163 -16.62 -5.76 9.19
N LEU A 164 -15.50 -5.50 9.85
CA LEU A 164 -14.38 -6.42 9.90
C LEU A 164 -14.77 -7.73 10.61
N PRO A 165 -14.98 -8.85 9.88
CA PRO A 165 -15.48 -10.08 10.50
C PRO A 165 -14.45 -10.65 11.48
N HIS A 166 -14.89 -11.30 12.56
CA HIS A 166 -13.98 -11.87 13.56
C HIS A 166 -12.93 -12.83 12.97
N ALA A 167 -13.32 -13.63 11.97
CA ALA A 167 -12.39 -14.51 11.26
C ALA A 167 -11.27 -13.71 10.54
N LEU A 168 -11.63 -12.59 9.91
CA LEU A 168 -10.65 -11.70 9.27
C LEU A 168 -9.76 -11.01 10.32
N GLN A 169 -10.32 -10.58 11.45
CA GLN A 169 -9.54 -10.03 12.56
C GLN A 169 -8.47 -11.00 13.07
N GLN A 170 -8.86 -12.26 13.29
CA GLN A 170 -7.93 -13.33 13.69
C GLN A 170 -6.87 -13.56 12.62
N HIS A 171 -7.25 -13.63 11.34
CA HIS A 171 -6.32 -13.81 10.25
C HIS A 171 -5.31 -12.66 10.14
N LEU A 172 -5.77 -11.41 10.28
CA LEU A 172 -4.90 -10.23 10.28
C LEU A 172 -3.94 -10.23 11.48
N LYS A 173 -4.42 -10.65 12.66
CA LYS A 173 -3.58 -10.78 13.85
C LYS A 173 -2.50 -11.84 13.64
N GLU A 174 -2.87 -13.02 13.13
CA GLU A 174 -1.91 -14.10 12.82
C GLU A 174 -0.87 -13.64 11.78
N ARG A 175 -1.30 -12.97 10.71
CA ARG A 175 -0.38 -12.39 9.72
C ARG A 175 0.55 -11.36 10.34
N ARG A 176 0.05 -10.48 11.20
CA ARG A 176 0.86 -9.47 11.89
C ARG A 176 1.90 -10.06 12.84
N MET A 177 1.60 -11.21 13.45
CA MET A 177 2.53 -11.95 14.30
C MET A 177 3.53 -12.80 13.51
N ARG A 178 3.41 -12.89 12.18
CA ARG A 178 4.34 -13.62 11.32
C ARG A 178 5.67 -12.85 11.20
N GLY A 179 6.77 -13.58 11.21
CA GLY A 179 8.11 -13.03 11.04
C GLY A 179 9.08 -13.57 12.09
N THR A 180 10.27 -12.98 12.13
CA THR A 180 11.30 -13.35 13.10
C THR A 180 11.08 -12.58 14.39
N ALA A 181 11.04 -13.28 15.52
CA ALA A 181 11.02 -12.62 16.82
C ALA A 181 12.35 -11.87 17.03
N THR A 182 12.28 -10.58 17.31
CA THR A 182 13.47 -9.74 17.52
C THR A 182 13.56 -9.32 18.98
N LEU A 183 14.75 -9.46 19.57
CA LEU A 183 15.01 -8.97 20.92
C LEU A 183 15.16 -7.45 20.88
N VAL A 184 14.41 -6.77 21.75
CA VAL A 184 14.48 -5.31 21.91
C VAL A 184 14.90 -4.99 23.33
N ALA A 185 15.99 -4.22 23.47
CA ALA A 185 16.44 -3.67 24.74
C ALA A 185 16.01 -2.21 24.83
N ILE A 186 15.33 -1.87 25.91
CA ILE A 186 14.78 -0.54 26.15
C ILE A 186 15.31 -0.13 27.52
N GLY A 187 16.08 0.95 27.58
CA GLY A 187 16.65 1.38 28.83
C GLY A 187 17.42 2.67 28.70
N ASP A 188 18.11 3.00 29.78
CA ASP A 188 19.16 3.98 29.70
C ASP A 188 20.52 3.28 29.62
N PHE A 189 21.11 3.29 28.44
CA PHE A 189 22.43 2.73 28.20
C PHE A 189 23.55 3.78 28.42
N MET A 190 23.27 4.90 29.10
CA MET A 190 24.27 5.89 29.59
C MET A 190 25.26 5.23 30.57
N GLY A 191 26.18 4.46 30.02
CA GLY A 191 27.18 3.67 30.74
C GLY A 191 27.89 2.61 29.89
N THR A 192 27.35 2.20 28.74
CA THR A 192 27.97 1.16 27.90
C THR A 192 29.07 1.66 26.95
N SER A 193 29.40 2.96 26.96
CA SER A 193 30.68 3.47 26.43
C SER A 193 31.92 2.90 27.16
N SER A 194 31.73 1.97 28.09
CA SER A 194 32.78 1.19 28.75
C SER A 194 33.19 -0.08 27.98
N LEU A 195 32.48 -0.47 26.91
CA LEU A 195 33.09 -1.26 25.82
C LEU A 195 33.79 -0.25 24.92
N GLY A 196 35.10 -0.09 25.15
CA GLY A 196 35.88 1.08 24.75
C GLY A 196 35.72 1.55 23.30
N PRO A 197 36.04 2.83 23.03
CA PRO A 197 35.99 3.37 21.69
C PRO A 197 36.95 2.60 20.79
N SER A 198 36.49 2.19 19.60
CA SER A 198 37.41 1.83 18.51
C SER A 198 38.41 2.99 18.33
N PRO A 199 39.72 2.72 18.25
CA PRO A 199 40.72 3.77 18.15
C PRO A 199 40.55 4.49 16.80
N GLY A 200 39.92 5.68 16.81
CA GLY A 200 39.77 6.52 15.62
C GLY A 200 38.49 7.34 15.51
N CYS A 201 37.46 7.12 16.34
CA CYS A 201 36.19 7.85 16.22
C CYS A 201 36.18 9.15 17.06
N HIS A 202 35.91 10.27 16.40
CA HIS A 202 35.81 11.61 16.98
C HIS A 202 34.73 11.70 18.09
N PRO A 203 34.92 12.55 19.13
CA PRO A 203 33.95 12.75 20.19
C PRO A 203 32.86 13.72 19.71
N GLN A 204 31.93 13.24 18.89
CA GLN A 204 30.71 13.98 18.59
C GLN A 204 29.54 13.19 19.13
N ALA A 205 29.18 13.52 20.38
CA ALA A 205 28.00 13.09 21.14
C ALA A 205 26.93 12.35 20.32
N GLU A 206 27.10 11.04 20.14
CA GLU A 206 26.01 10.18 19.72
C GLU A 206 25.05 10.12 20.90
N ALA A 207 23.83 10.63 20.71
CA ALA A 207 22.80 10.58 21.73
C ALA A 207 22.70 9.14 22.26
N PRO A 208 22.62 8.94 23.60
CA PRO A 208 22.60 7.60 24.15
C PRO A 208 21.43 6.84 23.55
N TRP A 209 21.72 5.71 22.91
CA TRP A 209 20.69 4.83 22.40
C TRP A 209 19.80 4.48 23.59
N SER A 210 18.51 4.81 23.51
CA SER A 210 17.54 4.46 24.56
C SER A 210 16.79 3.18 24.22
N MET A 211 16.84 2.78 22.95
CA MET A 211 16.17 1.61 22.42
C MET A 211 17.04 0.95 21.36
N LEU A 212 17.31 -0.34 21.53
CA LEU A 212 18.16 -1.15 20.68
C LEU A 212 17.39 -2.40 20.25
N ARG A 213 17.61 -2.85 19.01
CA ARG A 213 17.21 -4.16 18.50
C ARG A 213 18.43 -5.03 18.31
N TYR A 214 18.33 -6.31 18.63
CA TYR A 214 19.40 -7.26 18.37
C TYR A 214 19.27 -7.78 16.94
N ASP A 215 20.34 -7.65 16.16
CA ASP A 215 20.48 -8.26 14.85
C ASP A 215 21.20 -9.61 15.02
N GLU A 216 20.48 -10.71 14.78
CA GLU A 216 21.03 -12.05 14.93
C GLU A 216 22.05 -12.40 13.83
N GLU A 217 21.92 -11.83 12.63
CA GLU A 217 22.84 -12.13 11.53
C GLU A 217 24.18 -11.44 11.72
N ALA A 218 24.14 -10.19 12.19
CA ALA A 218 25.33 -9.40 12.47
C ALA A 218 25.82 -9.53 13.93
N GLU A 219 25.12 -10.33 14.75
CA GLU A 219 25.36 -10.58 16.17
C GLU A 219 25.57 -9.30 17.01
N GLN A 220 24.93 -8.20 16.63
CA GLN A 220 25.16 -6.88 17.23
C GLN A 220 23.86 -6.14 17.57
N TRP A 221 23.95 -5.25 18.56
CA TRP A 221 22.86 -4.34 18.88
C TRP A 221 22.86 -3.15 17.92
N LEU A 222 21.73 -2.92 17.29
CA LEU A 222 21.48 -1.80 16.40
C LEU A 222 20.43 -0.87 17.02
N PRO A 223 20.46 0.44 16.75
CA PRO A 223 19.39 1.36 17.16
C PRO A 223 18.01 0.90 16.70
N LEU A 224 17.03 0.95 17.61
CA LEU A 224 15.62 0.70 17.28
C LEU A 224 15.05 1.96 16.60
N ALA A 225 15.11 1.96 15.27
CA ALA A 225 14.69 3.05 14.37
C ALA A 225 15.52 4.35 14.47
N ASN A 226 15.75 5.00 13.33
CA ASN A 226 16.53 6.24 13.23
C ASN A 226 15.78 7.52 13.68
N ASN A 227 14.51 7.40 14.09
CA ASN A 227 13.63 8.54 14.39
C ASN A 227 12.89 8.33 15.72
N LEU A 228 13.64 8.17 16.82
CA LEU A 228 13.03 8.19 18.14
C LEU A 228 12.28 9.53 18.31
N PRO A 229 11.00 9.53 18.71
CA PRO A 229 10.26 10.75 18.98
C PRO A 229 11.07 11.68 19.89
N PRO A 230 11.17 13.00 19.60
CA PRO A 230 11.93 13.94 20.43
C PRO A 230 11.51 13.90 21.90
N ASP A 231 10.23 13.56 22.15
CA ASP A 231 9.68 13.44 23.48
C ASP A 231 10.26 12.29 24.30
N LEU A 232 10.77 11.24 23.66
CA LEU A 232 11.36 10.05 24.28
C LEU A 232 12.89 10.14 24.45
N VAL A 233 13.52 11.21 23.95
CA VAL A 233 14.96 11.41 24.09
C VAL A 233 15.30 11.79 25.53
N ASN A 234 16.30 11.12 26.12
CA ASN A 234 16.76 11.34 27.50
C ASN A 234 15.67 11.19 28.57
N VAL A 235 14.68 10.33 28.30
CA VAL A 235 13.63 9.96 29.25
C VAL A 235 14.03 8.69 29.98
N ARG A 236 13.83 8.64 31.30
CA ARG A 236 14.00 7.45 32.12
C ARG A 236 12.68 7.04 32.76
N GLY A 237 12.58 5.77 33.15
CA GLY A 237 11.46 5.26 33.93
C GLY A 237 10.13 5.23 33.17
N TYR A 238 10.16 5.21 31.83
CA TYR A 238 8.95 4.99 31.04
C TYR A 238 8.36 3.60 31.30
N GLY A 239 7.04 3.51 31.27
CA GLY A 239 6.35 2.22 31.19
C GLY A 239 6.42 1.67 29.77
N SER A 240 6.65 0.38 29.62
CA SER A 240 6.63 -0.30 28.33
C SER A 240 5.67 -1.50 28.34
N ALA A 241 5.02 -1.74 27.21
CA ALA A 241 4.15 -2.90 27.01
C ALA A 241 4.12 -3.31 25.54
N MET A 242 3.91 -4.60 25.29
CA MET A 242 3.66 -5.14 23.95
C MET A 242 2.20 -5.55 23.82
N LEU A 243 1.54 -5.12 22.73
CA LEU A 243 0.19 -5.56 22.39
C LEU A 243 0.06 -5.67 20.87
N ASP A 244 -0.41 -6.82 20.39
CA ASP A 244 -0.56 -7.12 18.96
C ASP A 244 0.68 -6.75 18.13
N ASN A 245 1.89 -7.07 18.61
CA ASN A 245 3.15 -6.70 17.97
C ASN A 245 3.33 -5.18 17.76
N TYR A 246 2.81 -4.34 18.67
CA TYR A 246 3.19 -2.94 18.80
C TYR A 246 3.89 -2.74 20.13
N LEU A 247 4.95 -1.94 20.14
CA LEU A 247 5.65 -1.55 21.35
C LEU A 247 5.10 -0.20 21.83
N PHE A 248 4.54 -0.17 23.03
CA PHE A 248 4.02 1.03 23.66
C PHE A 248 5.05 1.55 24.66
N ILE A 249 5.32 2.85 24.62
CA ILE A 249 6.18 3.58 25.55
C ILE A 249 5.39 4.75 26.11
N ILE A 250 5.23 4.79 27.43
CA ILE A 250 4.30 5.71 28.07
C ILE A 250 4.97 6.37 29.29
N GLY A 251 4.86 7.69 29.36
CA GLY A 251 5.34 8.48 30.49
C GLY A 251 6.85 8.48 30.63
N GLY A 252 7.30 8.51 31.88
CA GLY A 252 8.68 8.65 32.29
C GLY A 252 9.03 10.08 32.69
N TYR A 253 10.31 10.29 32.95
CA TYR A 253 10.82 11.54 33.47
C TYR A 253 12.02 12.02 32.64
N ARG A 254 11.96 13.29 32.21
CA ARG A 254 13.02 13.93 31.44
C ARG A 254 14.11 14.44 32.37
N ILE A 255 15.32 13.88 32.23
CA ILE A 255 16.46 14.22 33.09
C ILE A 255 16.84 15.69 32.98
N THR A 256 16.84 16.25 31.77
CA THR A 256 17.35 17.60 31.49
C THR A 256 16.50 18.71 32.10
N THR A 257 15.18 18.52 32.12
CA THR A 257 14.22 19.52 32.61
C THR A 257 13.62 19.17 33.97
N SER A 258 13.95 18.00 34.53
CA SER A 258 13.37 17.48 35.76
C SER A 258 11.83 17.37 35.71
N GLN A 259 11.26 17.01 34.55
CA GLN A 259 9.82 16.97 34.34
C GLN A 259 9.29 15.57 34.07
N GLU A 260 8.18 15.23 34.73
CA GLU A 260 7.37 14.05 34.41
C GLU A 260 6.62 14.25 33.09
N ILE A 261 6.46 13.16 32.35
CA ILE A 261 5.90 13.12 31.01
C ILE A 261 4.54 12.42 31.05
N SER A 262 3.57 12.95 30.31
CA SER A 262 2.28 12.29 30.06
C SER A 262 2.18 11.73 28.64
N ALA A 263 3.17 11.99 27.79
CA ALA A 263 3.17 11.51 26.40
C ALA A 263 3.16 9.97 26.36
N ALA A 264 2.44 9.47 25.36
CA ALA A 264 2.36 8.05 25.05
C ALA A 264 2.69 7.89 23.57
N HIS A 265 3.53 6.92 23.25
CA HIS A 265 3.93 6.61 21.89
C HIS A 265 3.75 5.11 21.64
N CYS A 266 3.46 4.74 20.40
CA CYS A 266 3.59 3.36 19.97
C CYS A 266 4.49 3.26 18.75
N TYR A 267 5.28 2.20 18.74
CA TYR A 267 6.13 1.80 17.64
C TYR A 267 5.51 0.62 16.90
N ASN A 268 5.42 0.76 15.58
CA ASN A 268 4.95 -0.26 14.67
C ASN A 268 6.15 -0.93 13.98
N PRO A 269 6.54 -2.15 14.37
CA PRO A 269 7.70 -2.83 13.78
C PRO A 269 7.49 -3.21 12.32
N CYS A 270 6.25 -3.40 11.86
CA CYS A 270 5.96 -3.73 10.46
C CYS A 270 6.26 -2.56 9.50
N LEU A 271 6.06 -1.32 9.97
CA LEU A 271 6.32 -0.11 9.19
C LEU A 271 7.62 0.58 9.60
N ASN A 272 8.24 0.15 10.70
CA ASN A 272 9.37 0.82 11.34
C ASN A 272 9.08 2.31 11.69
N GLU A 273 7.88 2.57 12.21
CA GLU A 273 7.38 3.93 12.45
C GLU A 273 6.91 4.12 13.89
N TRP A 274 7.15 5.31 14.41
CA TRP A 274 6.60 5.78 15.69
C TRP A 274 5.37 6.65 15.45
N SER A 275 4.36 6.50 16.30
CA SER A 275 3.19 7.39 16.32
C SER A 275 2.88 7.86 17.74
N GLN A 276 2.42 9.10 17.86
CA GLN A 276 1.98 9.67 19.13
C GLN A 276 0.53 9.26 19.42
N LEU A 277 0.29 8.83 20.65
CA LEU A 277 -1.02 8.47 21.17
C LEU A 277 -1.59 9.58 22.04
N ALA A 278 -2.84 9.41 22.48
CA ALA A 278 -3.43 10.28 23.49
C ALA A 278 -2.56 10.30 24.76
N SER A 279 -2.29 11.49 25.27
CA SER A 279 -1.51 11.65 26.50
C SER A 279 -2.27 11.10 27.71
N MET A 280 -1.53 10.63 28.71
CA MET A 280 -2.08 10.23 30.00
C MET A 280 -2.76 11.41 30.70
N ASN A 281 -3.82 11.11 31.44
CA ASN A 281 -4.53 12.08 32.29
C ASN A 281 -3.68 12.56 33.49
N GLN A 282 -2.65 11.79 33.87
CA GLN A 282 -1.69 12.10 34.93
C GLN A 282 -0.28 11.80 34.44
N LYS A 283 0.65 12.70 34.71
CA LYS A 283 2.08 12.49 34.45
C LYS A 283 2.65 11.46 35.43
N ARG A 284 3.53 10.58 34.95
CA ARG A 284 4.16 9.50 35.71
C ARG A 284 5.51 9.17 35.11
#